data_AF-A0A7X1GCM8-F1
#
_entry.id   AF-A0A7X1GCM8-F1
#
_cell.length_a   1.000
_cell.length_b   1.000
_cell.length_c   1.000
_cell.angle_alpha   90.00
_cell.angle_beta   90.00
_cell.angle_gamma   90.00
#
_symmetry.space_group_name_H-M   'P 1'
#
loop_
_entity.id
_entity.type
_entity.pdbx_description
1 polymer ?
#
loop_
_entity_poly.entity_id
_entity_poly.type
_entity_poly.pdbx_seq_one_letter_code
_entity_poly.pdbx_strand_id
1 'polypeptide(L)'
;MKTAWLITWEWLGDHAAVEDKVVAVVNYRRPAPYIKDLMEQLYIEKTSSVSEKVAYAKDMKSNPYPASFGDIGGVQWRGRLFCGNNPHLFARLVSNVRVEVQDGVETLLWEERPAPVLS
;
A
#
# COMPACT_ATOMS: atom_id res chain seq x y z
N MET A 1 19.30 -10.18 -1.55
CA MET A 1 18.28 -9.23 -2.05
C MET A 1 17.49 -8.69 -0.86
N LYS A 2 17.45 -7.37 -0.63
CA LYS A 2 16.59 -6.77 0.40
C LYS A 2 15.18 -6.63 -0.18
N THR A 3 14.27 -7.50 0.24
CA THR A 3 12.84 -7.45 -0.14
C THR A 3 12.07 -6.71 0.94
N ALA A 4 11.07 -5.94 0.54
CA ALA A 4 10.12 -5.31 1.43
C ALA A 4 8.71 -5.32 0.84
N TRP A 5 7.72 -5.13 1.70
CA TRP A 5 6.44 -4.56 1.31
C TRP A 5 6.61 -3.05 1.23
N LEU A 6 6.30 -2.47 0.08
CA LEU A 6 6.28 -1.03 -0.13
C LEU A 6 4.83 -0.58 -0.25
N ILE A 7 4.42 0.36 0.59
CA ILE A 7 3.09 0.99 0.57
C ILE A 7 3.26 2.42 0.06
N THR A 8 2.54 2.76 -1.02
CA THR A 8 2.53 4.12 -1.59
C THR A 8 1.11 4.65 -1.75
N TRP A 9 0.98 5.97 -1.78
CA TRP A 9 -0.18 6.64 -2.38
C TRP A 9 -0.11 6.52 -3.90
N GLU A 10 -1.24 6.23 -4.53
CA GLU A 10 -1.45 6.27 -5.98
C GLU A 10 -2.75 7.04 -6.24
N TRP A 11 -2.85 7.66 -7.42
CA TRP A 11 -3.98 8.51 -7.76
C TRP A 11 -4.26 8.54 -9.26
N LEU A 12 -5.48 8.93 -9.60
CA LEU A 12 -5.96 9.14 -10.96
C LEU A 12 -6.23 10.63 -11.17
N GLY A 13 -5.42 11.26 -12.02
CA GLY A 13 -5.48 12.67 -12.35
C GLY A 13 -4.81 13.59 -11.32
N ASP A 14 -4.32 14.73 -11.77
CA ASP A 14 -3.48 15.64 -10.98
C ASP A 14 -4.21 16.23 -9.75
N HIS A 15 -5.54 16.32 -9.81
CA HIS A 15 -6.38 16.82 -8.72
C HIS A 15 -6.34 15.95 -7.45
N ALA A 16 -5.90 14.69 -7.57
CA ALA A 16 -5.79 13.74 -6.46
C ALA A 16 -4.33 13.48 -6.05
N ALA A 17 -3.37 14.26 -6.58
CA ALA A 17 -1.96 14.08 -6.30
C ALA A 17 -1.62 14.30 -4.82
N VAL A 18 -0.74 13.45 -4.30
CA VAL A 18 -0.21 13.52 -2.94
C VAL A 18 1.30 13.81 -3.02
N GLU A 19 1.79 14.78 -2.24
CA GLU A 19 3.20 15.19 -2.23
C GLU A 19 4.13 14.02 -1.83
N ASP A 20 3.87 13.41 -0.67
CA ASP A 20 4.67 12.29 -0.15
C ASP A 20 4.09 10.94 -0.58
N LYS A 21 4.65 10.39 -1.65
CA LYS A 21 4.17 9.13 -2.23
C LYS A 21 4.41 7.91 -1.34
N VAL A 22 5.54 7.84 -0.63
CA VAL A 22 5.90 6.67 0.19
C VAL A 22 5.22 6.76 1.55
N VAL A 23 4.40 5.75 1.87
CA VAL A 23 3.67 5.69 3.14
C VAL A 23 4.38 4.81 4.15
N ALA A 24 4.84 3.63 3.72
CA ALA A 24 5.55 2.72 4.61
C ALA A 24 6.45 1.73 3.84
N VAL A 25 7.57 1.38 4.46
CA VAL A 25 8.43 0.26 4.06
C VAL A 25 8.37 -0.79 5.16
N VAL A 26 7.79 -1.95 4.86
CA VAL A 26 7.47 -2.99 5.85
C VAL A 26 8.26 -4.26 5.55
N ASN A 27 8.66 -4.98 6.59
CA ASN A 27 9.40 -6.23 6.44
C ASN A 27 8.64 -7.25 5.58
N TYR A 28 9.29 -7.81 4.56
CA TYR A 28 8.69 -8.75 3.61
C TYR A 28 8.12 -10.03 4.24
N ARG A 29 8.58 -10.39 5.45
CA ARG A 29 8.10 -11.56 6.19
C ARG A 29 6.72 -11.35 6.81
N ARG A 30 6.21 -10.12 6.82
CA ARG A 30 4.84 -9.86 7.27
C ARG A 30 3.86 -10.49 6.27
N PRO A 31 2.89 -11.26 6.75
CA PRO A 31 1.93 -11.93 5.89
C PRO A 31 0.97 -10.91 5.28
N ALA A 32 0.43 -11.20 4.10
CA ALA A 32 -0.46 -10.27 3.41
C ALA A 32 -1.70 -9.83 4.22
N PRO A 33 -2.34 -10.68 5.04
CA PRO A 33 -3.41 -10.23 5.96
C PRO A 33 -2.97 -9.12 6.92
N TYR A 34 -1.76 -9.19 7.46
CA TYR A 34 -1.23 -8.11 8.30
C TYR A 34 -1.06 -6.82 7.51
N ILE A 35 -0.58 -6.91 6.26
CA ILE A 35 -0.41 -5.74 5.40
C ILE A 35 -1.78 -5.14 5.03
N LYS A 36 -2.78 -5.98 4.80
CA LYS A 36 -4.17 -5.57 4.57
C LYS A 36 -4.68 -4.71 5.74
N ASP A 37 -4.62 -5.24 6.96
CA ASP A 37 -5.09 -4.52 8.16
C ASP A 37 -4.31 -3.21 8.37
N LEU A 38 -2.99 -3.24 8.14
CA LEU A 38 -2.14 -2.05 8.22
C LEU A 38 -2.54 -0.97 7.20
N MET A 39 -2.80 -1.34 5.94
CA MET A 39 -3.22 -0.38 4.92
C MET A 39 -4.55 0.28 5.27
N GLU A 40 -5.51 -0.49 5.77
CA GLU A 40 -6.81 0.05 6.17
C GLU A 40 -6.65 1.07 7.30
N GLN A 41 -5.86 0.75 8.34
CA GLN A 41 -5.54 1.70 9.40
C GLN A 41 -4.86 2.97 8.86
N LEU A 42 -3.83 2.82 8.01
CA LEU A 42 -3.08 3.96 7.45
C LEU A 42 -3.97 4.87 6.60
N TYR A 43 -4.90 4.29 5.84
CA TYR A 43 -5.84 5.04 5.02
C TYR A 43 -6.80 5.84 5.92
N ILE A 44 -7.48 5.17 6.85
CA ILE A 44 -8.41 5.79 7.80
C ILE A 44 -7.73 6.90 8.61
N GLU A 45 -6.48 6.69 9.05
CA GLU A 45 -5.73 7.72 9.78
C GLU A 45 -5.50 8.98 8.96
N LYS A 46 -5.32 8.86 7.64
CA LYS A 46 -5.06 10.00 6.76
C LYS A 46 -6.32 10.68 6.25
N THR A 47 -7.38 9.92 5.94
CA THR A 47 -8.52 10.43 5.16
C THR A 47 -9.78 10.70 5.99
N SER A 48 -9.87 10.16 7.20
CA SER A 48 -11.12 10.14 7.95
C SER A 48 -11.12 11.08 9.15
N SER A 49 -12.32 11.55 9.50
CA SER A 49 -12.60 12.31 10.72
C SER A 49 -12.35 11.49 11.99
N VAL A 50 -12.19 12.15 13.14
CA VAL A 50 -11.99 11.47 14.44
C VAL A 50 -13.13 10.51 14.77
N SER A 51 -14.38 10.86 14.46
CA SER A 51 -15.53 9.99 14.67
C SER A 51 -15.47 8.71 13.82
N GLU A 52 -15.03 8.83 12.56
CA GLU A 52 -14.85 7.68 11.68
C GLU A 52 -13.69 6.80 12.13
N LYS A 53 -12.59 7.38 12.62
CA LYS A 53 -11.49 6.63 13.22
C LYS A 53 -11.95 5.82 14.44
N VAL A 54 -12.74 6.44 15.32
CA VAL A 54 -13.34 5.75 16.48
C VAL A 54 -14.32 4.66 16.04
N ALA A 55 -15.12 4.90 15.00
CA ALA A 55 -16.02 3.89 14.45
C ALA A 55 -15.24 2.69 13.88
N TYR A 56 -14.19 2.94 13.09
CA TYR A 56 -13.30 1.91 12.57
C TYR A 56 -12.60 1.12 13.68
N ALA A 57 -12.12 1.80 14.73
CA ALA A 57 -11.49 1.14 15.87
C ALA A 57 -12.47 0.22 16.65
N LYS A 58 -13.77 0.51 16.61
CA LYS A 58 -14.82 -0.33 17.22
C LYS A 58 -15.19 -1.51 16.34
N ASP A 59 -15.28 -1.30 15.03
CA ASP A 59 -15.57 -2.33 14.05
C ASP A 59 -14.77 -2.12 12.76
N MET A 60 -13.63 -2.79 12.68
CA MET A 60 -12.78 -2.72 11.48
C MET A 60 -13.48 -3.32 10.26
N LYS A 61 -14.47 -4.23 10.44
CA LYS A 61 -15.16 -4.88 9.33
C LYS A 61 -16.16 -3.95 8.65
N SER A 62 -16.61 -2.89 9.32
CA SER A 62 -17.47 -1.88 8.72
C SER A 62 -16.69 -0.80 7.94
N ASN A 63 -15.41 -1.03 7.65
CA ASN A 63 -14.59 -0.11 6.88
C ASN A 63 -15.18 0.10 5.47
N PRO A 64 -15.53 1.33 5.06
CA PRO A 64 -16.04 1.61 3.72
C PRO A 64 -14.98 1.42 2.63
N TYR A 65 -13.69 1.39 3.01
CA TYR A 65 -12.56 1.26 2.09
C TYR A 65 -11.69 0.05 2.44
N PRO A 66 -12.22 -1.18 2.36
CA PRO A 66 -11.48 -2.37 2.74
C PRO A 66 -10.33 -2.62 1.78
N ALA A 67 -9.22 -3.12 2.31
CA ALA A 67 -8.09 -3.49 1.49
C ALA A 67 -8.36 -4.83 0.78
N SER A 68 -8.00 -4.92 -0.50
CA SER A 68 -8.25 -6.11 -1.33
C SER A 68 -7.00 -6.51 -2.10
N PHE A 69 -6.89 -7.81 -2.37
CA PHE A 69 -5.84 -8.32 -3.24
C PHE A 69 -6.06 -7.87 -4.68
N GLY A 70 -4.96 -7.65 -5.40
CA GLY A 70 -5.02 -7.51 -6.85
C GLY A 70 -5.49 -8.82 -7.50
N ASP A 71 -6.16 -8.69 -8.64
CA ASP A 71 -6.57 -9.81 -9.48
C ASP A 71 -5.94 -9.67 -10.87
N ILE A 72 -5.44 -10.76 -11.42
CA ILE A 72 -5.05 -10.86 -12.83
C ILE A 72 -5.79 -12.04 -13.42
N GLY A 73 -6.79 -11.78 -14.26
CA GLY A 73 -7.49 -12.82 -15.00
C GLY A 73 -8.15 -13.88 -14.11
N GLY A 74 -8.65 -13.48 -12.93
CA GLY A 74 -9.24 -14.39 -11.94
C GLY A 74 -8.23 -15.04 -10.99
N VAL A 75 -6.93 -14.78 -11.15
CA VAL A 75 -5.88 -15.25 -10.24
C VAL A 75 -5.53 -14.15 -9.24
N GLN A 76 -5.76 -14.44 -7.97
CA GLN A 76 -5.43 -13.55 -6.86
C GLN A 76 -3.92 -13.33 -6.76
N TRP A 77 -3.48 -12.10 -6.98
CA TRP A 77 -2.08 -11.71 -6.83
C TRP A 77 -1.76 -11.36 -5.39
N ARG A 78 -1.31 -12.36 -4.63
CA ARG A 78 -0.97 -12.21 -3.20
C ARG A 78 0.16 -11.22 -2.87
N GLY A 79 0.90 -10.78 -3.87
CA GLY A 79 1.98 -9.80 -3.73
C GLY A 79 1.53 -8.35 -3.93
N ARG A 80 0.24 -8.10 -4.18
CA ARG A 80 -0.33 -6.77 -4.41
C ARG A 80 -1.65 -6.58 -3.66
N LEU A 81 -1.79 -5.43 -3.01
CA LEU A 81 -2.97 -5.03 -2.27
C LEU A 81 -3.32 -3.58 -2.61
N PHE A 82 -4.61 -3.28 -2.65
CA PHE A 82 -5.17 -1.95 -2.86
C PHE A 82 -6.07 -1.59 -1.69
N CYS A 83 -6.12 -0.32 -1.28
CA CYS A 83 -6.98 0.15 -0.19
C CYS A 83 -7.36 1.61 -0.41
N GLY A 84 -8.64 1.97 -0.26
CA GLY A 84 -9.09 3.34 -0.51
C GLY A 84 -9.76 3.56 -1.85
N ASN A 85 -9.92 4.82 -2.22
CA ASN A 85 -10.56 5.25 -3.46
C ASN A 85 -9.59 6.06 -4.35
N ASN A 86 -9.82 7.35 -4.55
CA ASN A 86 -8.89 8.23 -5.26
C ASN A 86 -8.57 9.45 -4.39
N PRO A 87 -7.33 9.61 -3.88
CA PRO A 87 -6.20 8.67 -3.97
C PRO A 87 -6.43 7.35 -3.20
N HIS A 88 -5.65 6.31 -3.51
CA HIS A 88 -5.64 5.03 -2.78
C HIS A 88 -4.23 4.64 -2.35
N LEU A 89 -4.14 3.74 -1.36
CA LEU A 89 -2.91 3.04 -1.04
C LEU A 89 -2.73 1.83 -1.94
N PHE A 90 -1.49 1.62 -2.35
CA PHE A 90 -1.05 0.45 -3.10
C PHE A 90 0.15 -0.19 -2.37
N ALA A 91 -0.03 -1.41 -1.87
CA ALA A 91 1.05 -2.19 -1.31
C ALA A 91 1.52 -3.27 -2.28
N ARG A 92 2.83 -3.40 -2.44
CA ARG A 92 3.45 -4.44 -3.26
C ARG A 92 4.72 -5.00 -2.67
N LEU A 93 4.97 -6.29 -2.91
CA LEU A 93 6.27 -6.90 -2.66
C LEU A 93 7.27 -6.46 -3.71
N VAL A 94 8.35 -5.84 -3.27
CA VAL A 94 9.43 -5.31 -4.12
C VAL A 94 10.77 -5.91 -3.76
N SER A 95 11.70 -5.90 -4.71
CA SER A 95 13.06 -6.40 -4.55
C SER A 95 14.08 -5.27 -4.68
N ASN A 96 15.33 -5.53 -4.29
CA ASN A 96 16.45 -4.60 -4.39
C ASN A 96 16.19 -3.20 -3.80
N VAL A 97 15.46 -3.15 -2.67
CA VAL A 97 15.13 -1.90 -1.99
C VAL A 97 16.39 -1.25 -1.42
N ARG A 98 16.64 0.01 -1.81
CA ARG A 98 17.77 0.82 -1.38
C ARG A 98 17.43 2.30 -1.38
N VAL A 99 18.22 3.09 -0.66
CA VAL A 99 18.16 4.55 -0.68
C VAL A 99 19.42 5.06 -1.37
N GLU A 100 19.25 5.99 -2.30
CA GLU A 100 20.33 6.78 -2.88
C GLU A 100 20.20 8.22 -2.40
N VAL A 101 21.33 8.87 -2.09
CA VAL A 101 21.36 10.25 -1.62
C VAL A 101 22.11 11.08 -2.65
N GLN A 102 21.44 12.09 -3.21
CA GLN A 102 22.03 13.01 -4.17
C GLN A 102 21.69 14.44 -3.76
N ASP A 103 22.71 15.29 -3.60
CA ASP A 103 22.55 16.70 -3.20
C ASP A 103 21.73 16.89 -1.91
N GLY A 104 21.83 15.93 -0.97
CA GLY A 104 21.07 15.92 0.29
C GLY A 104 19.63 15.42 0.18
N VAL A 105 19.19 15.02 -1.02
CA VAL A 105 17.86 14.45 -1.27
C VAL A 105 17.94 12.93 -1.25
N GLU A 106 17.15 12.30 -0.38
CA GLU A 106 17.00 10.84 -0.34
C GLU A 106 15.98 10.37 -1.38
N THR A 107 16.36 9.37 -2.19
CA THR A 107 15.48 8.72 -3.16
C THR A 107 15.40 7.23 -2.86
N LEU A 108 14.18 6.74 -2.61
CA LEU A 108 13.91 5.32 -2.45
C LEU A 108 13.84 4.64 -3.83
N LEU A 109 14.61 3.58 -4.02
CA LEU A 109 14.65 2.80 -5.26
C LEU A 109 14.31 1.34 -4.99
N TRP A 110 13.61 0.72 -5.93
CA TRP A 110 13.19 -0.68 -5.85
C TRP A 110 12.93 -1.27 -7.25
N GLU A 111 12.80 -2.60 -7.29
CA GLU A 111 12.36 -3.35 -8.46
C GLU A 111 11.01 -4.01 -8.21
N GLU A 112 10.09 -3.85 -9.16
CA GLU A 112 8.82 -4.54 -9.16
C GLU A 112 9.01 -6.04 -9.39
N ARG A 113 8.24 -6.87 -8.69
CA ARG A 113 8.24 -8.31 -8.92
C ARG A 113 7.33 -8.68 -10.09
N PRO A 114 7.67 -9.73 -10.85
CA PRO A 114 6.83 -10.19 -11.95
C PRO A 114 5.45 -10.64 -11.44
N ALA A 115 4.45 -10.45 -12.29
CA ALA A 115 3.12 -11.00 -12.07
C ALA A 115 3.17 -12.54 -11.97
N PRO A 116 2.23 -13.17 -11.23
CA PRO A 116 2.03 -14.60 -11.31
C PRO A 116 1.78 -14.98 -12.78
N VAL A 117 2.44 -16.04 -13.24
CA VAL A 117 2.19 -16.57 -14.59
C VAL A 117 0.84 -17.29 -14.55
N LEU A 118 -0.05 -16.94 -15.47
CA LEU A 118 -1.27 -17.70 -15.71
C LEU A 118 -0.87 -19.04 -16.34
N SER A 119 -1.04 -20.13 -15.59
CA SER A 119 -0.81 -21.50 -16.08
C SER A 119 -2.04 -22.04 -16.79
#